data_AF-A0A7S3DFF2-F1
#
_entry.id   AF-A0A7S3DFF2-F1
#
_cell.length_a   1.000
_cell.length_b   1.000
_cell.length_c   1.000
_cell.angle_alpha   90.00
_cell.angle_beta   90.00
_cell.angle_gamma   90.00
#
_symmetry.space_group_name_H-M   'P 1'
#
loop_
_entity.id
_entity.type
_entity.pdbx_description
1 polymer ?
#
loop_
_entity_poly.entity_id
_entity_poly.type
_entity_poly.pdbx_seq_one_letter_code
_entity_poly.pdbx_strand_id
1 'polypeptide(L)'
;MLGEGGESRFNTNINYLLEEYGVMINSDCVVRTIYHKYLHPKEVCVSDGVVNREVKHFIRRQLKSRVETKKNGVVSKEQEKKEATDSNVSFVYPYGSTLNVQQPAVPLLSSGQLAYPINRPLAAIHVGQRGIGKLIVMGSVHVFDDQWLGKEEKAKGQDLFFRWLIPGAEVKLDP
;
A
#
# COMPACT_ATOMS: atom_id res chain seq x y z
N MET A 1 0.74 -17.85 7.22
CA MET A 1 0.87 -16.38 7.04
C MET A 1 -0.53 -15.82 6.81
N LEU A 2 -0.85 -14.63 7.36
CA LEU A 2 -2.21 -14.07 7.37
C LEU A 2 -2.70 -13.61 5.99
N GLY A 3 -4.00 -13.61 5.79
CA GLY A 3 -4.67 -13.18 4.55
C GLY A 3 -6.16 -12.99 4.80
N GLU A 4 -6.98 -13.09 3.75
CA GLU A 4 -8.43 -12.93 3.87
C GLU A 4 -9.10 -13.77 4.99
N GLY A 5 -10.12 -13.22 5.63
CA GLY A 5 -10.80 -13.86 6.76
C GLY A 5 -10.03 -13.76 8.08
N GLY A 6 -8.91 -13.03 8.11
CA GLY A 6 -8.20 -12.66 9.33
C GLY A 6 -7.83 -13.85 10.23
N GLU A 7 -7.81 -13.60 11.54
CA GLU A 7 -7.43 -14.60 12.54
C GLU A 7 -8.30 -15.84 12.53
N SER A 8 -9.62 -15.66 12.32
CA SER A 8 -10.59 -16.75 12.34
C SER A 8 -10.26 -17.84 11.32
N ARG A 9 -9.70 -17.45 10.16
CA ARG A 9 -9.35 -18.38 9.09
C ARG A 9 -7.95 -18.98 9.28
N PHE A 10 -7.00 -18.21 9.79
CA PHE A 10 -5.60 -18.62 9.90
C PHE A 10 -5.23 -19.20 11.26
N ASN A 11 -6.20 -19.30 12.18
CA ASN A 11 -6.07 -19.86 13.53
C ASN A 11 -4.84 -19.30 14.27
N THR A 12 -4.73 -17.98 14.28
CA THR A 12 -3.63 -17.22 14.89
C THR A 12 -4.20 -16.14 15.80
N ASN A 13 -3.41 -15.69 16.77
CA ASN A 13 -3.75 -14.67 17.76
C ASN A 13 -2.82 -13.45 17.67
N ILE A 14 -2.45 -13.05 16.45
CA ILE A 14 -1.51 -11.95 16.21
C ILE A 14 -2.07 -10.60 16.61
N ASN A 15 -3.41 -10.42 16.56
CA ASN A 15 -4.10 -9.20 16.96
C ASN A 15 -3.82 -8.89 18.43
N TYR A 16 -3.61 -9.89 19.28
CA TYR A 16 -3.20 -9.67 20.66
C TYR A 16 -1.94 -8.81 20.76
N LEU A 17 -0.97 -9.01 19.86
CA LEU A 17 0.24 -8.18 19.76
C LEU A 17 -0.03 -6.84 19.03
N LEU A 18 -0.80 -6.87 17.93
CA LEU A 18 -0.99 -5.70 17.08
C LEU A 18 -1.86 -4.62 17.74
N GLU A 19 -2.79 -5.02 18.60
CA GLU A 19 -3.69 -4.13 19.33
C GLU A 19 -2.91 -3.17 20.24
N GLU A 20 -1.80 -3.61 20.84
CA GLU A 20 -0.91 -2.76 21.64
C GLU A 20 -0.31 -1.60 20.81
N TYR A 21 -0.16 -1.80 19.51
CA TYR A 21 0.33 -0.80 18.56
C TYR A 21 -0.80 -0.03 17.86
N GLY A 22 -2.07 -0.31 18.19
CA GLY A 22 -3.23 0.35 17.59
C GLY A 22 -3.64 -0.21 16.23
N VAL A 23 -3.28 -1.45 15.91
CA VAL A 23 -3.66 -2.12 14.65
C VAL A 23 -4.41 -3.41 14.94
N MET A 24 -5.49 -3.67 14.20
CA MET A 24 -6.21 -4.95 14.24
C MET A 24 -6.52 -5.41 12.82
N ILE A 25 -6.34 -6.71 12.55
CA ILE A 25 -6.72 -7.32 11.27
C ILE A 25 -8.15 -7.83 11.37
N ASN A 26 -9.02 -7.37 10.46
CA ASN A 26 -10.42 -7.79 10.42
C ASN A 26 -10.57 -9.18 9.81
N SER A 27 -11.62 -9.91 10.21
CA SER A 27 -11.99 -11.19 9.61
C SER A 27 -12.87 -11.01 8.36
N ASP A 28 -12.45 -10.13 7.45
CA ASP A 28 -13.15 -9.81 6.21
C ASP A 28 -12.30 -10.11 4.97
N CYS A 29 -12.85 -9.84 3.79
CA CYS A 29 -12.12 -9.93 2.52
C CYS A 29 -12.43 -8.71 1.66
N VAL A 30 -11.41 -8.22 0.97
CA VAL A 30 -11.55 -7.13 0.01
C VAL A 30 -11.89 -7.70 -1.35
N VAL A 31 -13.00 -7.25 -1.92
CA VAL A 31 -13.48 -7.67 -3.24
C VAL A 31 -13.64 -6.46 -4.14
N ARG A 32 -13.41 -6.68 -5.43
CA ARG A 32 -13.66 -5.67 -6.47
C ARG A 32 -15.16 -5.41 -6.63
N THR A 33 -15.53 -4.17 -6.92
CA THR A 33 -16.92 -3.83 -7.30
C THR A 33 -17.11 -3.68 -8.81
N ILE A 34 -16.00 -3.52 -9.55
CA ILE A 34 -16.00 -3.36 -11.01
C ILE A 34 -15.14 -4.43 -11.68
N TYR A 35 -15.53 -4.87 -12.88
CA TYR A 35 -14.69 -5.73 -13.71
C TYR A 35 -13.52 -4.94 -14.33
N HIS A 36 -12.31 -5.49 -14.23
CA HIS A 36 -11.05 -4.82 -14.62
C HIS A 36 -9.88 -5.82 -14.56
N LYS A 37 -9.29 -6.13 -15.73
CA LYS A 37 -8.07 -6.93 -16.02
C LYS A 37 -7.95 -8.33 -15.41
N TYR A 38 -8.14 -8.49 -14.11
CA TYR A 38 -8.03 -9.75 -13.38
C TYR A 38 -9.34 -10.52 -13.35
N LEU A 39 -9.28 -11.85 -13.31
CA LEU A 39 -10.46 -12.71 -13.38
C LEU A 39 -11.09 -12.91 -11.99
N HIS A 40 -10.28 -12.99 -10.94
CA HIS A 40 -10.79 -13.31 -9.61
C HIS A 40 -11.34 -12.07 -8.88
N PRO A 41 -12.53 -12.13 -8.24
CA PRO A 41 -13.11 -11.00 -7.51
C PRO A 41 -12.23 -10.42 -6.39
N LYS A 42 -11.37 -11.26 -5.81
CA LYS A 42 -10.47 -10.92 -4.71
C LYS A 42 -9.12 -10.37 -5.15
N GLU A 43 -8.90 -10.25 -6.46
CA GLU A 43 -7.69 -9.63 -7.03
C GLU A 43 -8.00 -8.17 -7.35
N VAL A 44 -7.91 -7.34 -6.32
CA VAL A 44 -8.40 -5.96 -6.38
C VAL A 44 -7.28 -5.03 -6.83
N CYS A 45 -7.45 -4.36 -7.96
CA CYS A 45 -6.55 -3.28 -8.38
C CYS A 45 -7.01 -1.97 -7.75
N VAL A 46 -6.20 -1.43 -6.86
CA VAL A 46 -6.47 -0.20 -6.12
C VAL A 46 -5.67 0.94 -6.75
N SER A 47 -6.35 1.88 -7.41
CA SER A 47 -5.71 3.02 -8.07
C SER A 47 -5.57 4.26 -7.18
N ASP A 48 -6.50 4.49 -6.25
CA ASP A 48 -6.51 5.66 -5.36
C ASP A 48 -6.47 5.24 -3.88
N GLY A 49 -5.55 4.35 -3.56
CA GLY A 49 -5.44 3.75 -2.23
C GLY A 49 -4.39 4.38 -1.33
N VAL A 50 -3.56 5.29 -1.82
CA VAL A 50 -2.45 5.84 -1.01
C VAL A 50 -2.95 7.00 -0.16
N VAL A 51 -2.96 6.80 1.16
CA VAL A 51 -3.42 7.79 2.14
C VAL A 51 -2.32 8.78 2.49
N ASN A 52 -1.10 8.29 2.73
CA ASN A 52 0.03 9.12 3.14
C ASN A 52 0.67 9.87 1.95
N ARG A 53 0.86 11.18 2.09
CA ARG A 53 1.40 12.07 1.03
C ARG A 53 2.86 11.78 0.72
N GLU A 54 3.64 11.40 1.72
CA GLU A 54 5.06 11.11 1.56
C GLU A 54 5.30 9.85 0.71
N VAL A 55 4.39 8.88 0.79
CA VAL A 55 4.38 7.72 -0.11
C VAL A 55 4.17 8.18 -1.56
N LYS A 56 3.22 9.09 -1.81
CA LYS A 56 2.99 9.67 -3.14
C LYS A 56 4.22 10.43 -3.63
N HIS A 57 4.85 11.23 -2.76
CA HIS A 57 6.04 12.01 -3.10
C HIS A 57 7.24 11.12 -3.45
N PHE A 58 7.50 10.08 -2.65
CA PHE A 58 8.58 9.13 -2.89
C PHE A 58 8.43 8.41 -4.23
N ILE A 59 7.21 7.90 -4.52
CA ILE A 59 6.94 7.19 -5.77
C ILE A 59 7.09 8.15 -6.97
N ARG A 60 6.64 9.40 -6.84
CA ARG A 60 6.83 10.43 -7.87
C ARG A 60 8.31 10.73 -8.14
N ARG A 61 9.14 10.82 -7.09
CA ARG A 61 10.60 11.05 -7.21
C ARG A 61 11.28 9.89 -7.95
N GLN A 62 10.89 8.65 -7.65
CA GLN A 62 11.39 7.43 -8.29
C GLN A 62 10.94 7.26 -9.76
N LEU A 63 9.81 7.85 -10.14
CA LEU A 63 9.35 7.88 -11.54
C LEU A 63 10.09 8.94 -12.33
N LYS A 64 10.26 10.15 -11.78
CA LYS A 64 11.02 11.24 -12.42
C LYS A 64 12.47 10.86 -12.72
N SER A 65 13.16 10.20 -11.78
CA SER A 65 14.54 9.75 -12.00
C SER A 65 14.69 8.75 -13.14
N ARG A 66 13.66 7.95 -13.46
CA ARG A 66 13.66 7.06 -14.64
C ARG A 66 13.35 7.80 -15.95
N VAL A 67 12.57 8.86 -15.90
CA VAL A 67 12.25 9.69 -17.07
C VAL A 67 13.44 10.55 -17.47
N GLU A 68 14.20 11.07 -16.50
CA GLU A 68 15.42 11.86 -16.75
C GLU A 68 16.50 11.03 -17.47
N THR A 69 16.66 9.74 -17.17
CA THR A 69 17.59 8.85 -17.91
C THR A 69 17.14 8.59 -19.36
N LYS A 70 15.84 8.78 -19.68
CA LYS A 70 15.30 8.61 -21.05
C LYS A 70 15.16 9.94 -21.82
N LYS A 71 15.31 11.10 -21.17
CA LYS A 71 15.12 12.45 -21.75
C LYS A 71 16.41 13.10 -22.27
N ASN A 72 17.17 12.40 -23.11
CA ASN A 72 18.02 13.08 -24.12
C ASN A 72 17.22 13.46 -25.39
N GLY A 73 15.89 13.33 -25.37
CA GLY A 73 14.98 13.80 -26.41
C GLY A 73 13.99 14.82 -25.84
N VAL A 74 13.97 15.99 -26.47
CA VAL A 74 13.15 17.18 -26.15
C VAL A 74 11.67 16.84 -25.97
N VAL A 75 11.05 17.20 -24.83
CA VAL A 75 9.57 17.22 -24.71
C VAL A 75 9.08 18.38 -23.85
N SER A 76 8.06 19.05 -24.39
CA SER A 76 7.41 20.30 -24.02
C SER A 76 6.69 20.31 -22.66
N LYS A 77 6.69 21.47 -21.98
CA LYS A 77 6.13 21.75 -20.64
C LYS A 77 4.61 21.54 -20.48
N GLU A 78 3.87 21.18 -21.53
CA GLU A 78 2.40 21.02 -21.48
C GLU A 78 1.94 19.61 -21.11
N GLN A 79 2.77 18.57 -21.30
CA GLN A 79 2.46 17.20 -20.86
C GLN A 79 2.59 17.00 -19.33
N GLU A 80 3.36 17.85 -18.65
CA GLU A 80 3.57 17.77 -17.20
C GLU A 80 2.29 18.06 -16.38
N LYS A 81 1.34 18.81 -16.95
CA LYS A 81 0.05 19.13 -16.29
C LYS A 81 -0.98 18.00 -16.37
N LYS A 82 -0.96 17.16 -17.42
CA LYS A 82 -1.88 16.02 -17.57
C LYS A 82 -1.41 14.77 -16.81
N GLU A 83 -0.10 14.56 -16.69
CA GLU A 83 0.46 13.50 -15.84
C GLU A 83 0.36 13.81 -14.34
N ALA A 84 0.19 15.08 -13.96
CA ALA A 84 -0.02 15.47 -12.57
C ALA A 84 -1.42 15.09 -12.04
N THR A 85 -2.42 14.92 -12.91
CA THR A 85 -3.77 14.49 -12.53
C THR A 85 -3.95 12.97 -12.53
N ASP A 86 -3.13 12.22 -13.27
CA ASP A 86 -3.14 10.75 -13.31
C ASP A 86 -2.00 10.09 -12.49
N SER A 87 -1.39 10.86 -11.58
CA SER A 87 -0.33 10.39 -10.68
C SER A 87 -0.88 9.60 -9.49
N ASN A 88 -1.93 8.83 -9.72
CA ASN A 88 -2.46 7.88 -8.77
C ASN A 88 -1.68 6.56 -8.90
N VAL A 89 -1.13 6.11 -7.78
CA VAL A 89 -0.33 4.89 -7.68
C VAL A 89 -1.27 3.71 -7.64
N SER A 90 -1.31 2.93 -8.72
CA SER A 90 -2.03 1.66 -8.74
C SER A 90 -1.18 0.55 -8.13
N PHE A 91 -1.81 -0.28 -7.31
CA PHE A 91 -1.26 -1.53 -6.82
C PHE A 91 -2.34 -2.61 -6.80
N VAL A 92 -1.93 -3.88 -6.86
CA VAL A 92 -2.86 -5.00 -6.70
C VAL A 92 -2.85 -5.46 -5.25
N TYR A 93 -4.04 -5.68 -4.71
CA TYR A 93 -4.29 -6.20 -3.38
C TYR A 93 -5.08 -7.52 -3.49
N PRO A 94 -4.37 -8.65 -3.70
CA PRO A 94 -4.99 -9.96 -3.86
C PRO A 94 -5.29 -10.62 -2.50
N TYR A 95 -6.47 -11.23 -2.36
CA TYR A 95 -6.88 -12.08 -1.23
C TYR A 95 -6.55 -11.49 0.16
N GLY A 96 -6.78 -10.19 0.34
CA GLY A 96 -6.48 -9.50 1.58
C GLY A 96 -7.68 -9.18 2.44
N SER A 97 -7.42 -8.95 3.72
CA SER A 97 -8.35 -8.38 4.70
C SER A 97 -8.14 -6.88 4.86
N THR A 98 -9.09 -6.20 5.48
CA THR A 98 -8.92 -4.82 5.92
C THR A 98 -8.35 -4.75 7.33
N LEU A 99 -7.84 -3.58 7.68
CA LEU A 99 -7.30 -3.27 9.00
C LEU A 99 -8.16 -2.24 9.70
N ASN A 100 -8.28 -2.37 11.01
CA ASN A 100 -8.71 -1.30 11.89
C ASN A 100 -7.46 -0.63 12.46
N VAL A 101 -7.39 0.69 12.37
CA VAL A 101 -6.19 1.46 12.75
C VAL A 101 -6.61 2.60 13.67
N GLN A 102 -5.95 2.69 14.81
CA GLN A 102 -6.15 3.72 15.84
C GLN A 102 -4.77 4.25 16.27
N GLN A 103 -4.74 5.46 16.82
CA GLN A 103 -3.51 6.00 17.41
C GLN A 103 -3.00 5.03 18.48
N PRO A 104 -1.70 4.67 18.48
CA PRO A 104 -0.56 5.35 17.86
C PRO A 104 -0.19 4.92 16.43
N ALA A 105 -0.94 4.04 15.77
CA ALA A 105 -0.68 3.64 14.38
C ALA A 105 -1.33 4.56 13.36
N VAL A 106 -0.78 4.54 12.14
CA VAL A 106 -1.17 5.43 11.04
C VAL A 106 -1.49 4.61 9.79
N PRO A 107 -2.66 4.79 9.16
CA PRO A 107 -2.99 4.09 7.93
C PRO A 107 -2.18 4.64 6.76
N LEU A 108 -1.60 3.74 5.98
CA LEU A 108 -0.77 4.08 4.82
C LEU A 108 -1.49 3.82 3.50
N LEU A 109 -2.17 2.67 3.41
CA LEU A 109 -2.97 2.26 2.25
C LEU A 109 -4.44 2.08 2.63
N SER A 110 -5.30 2.26 1.65
CA SER A 110 -6.75 2.12 1.72
C SER A 110 -7.25 1.32 0.51
N SER A 111 -8.41 0.66 0.65
CA SER A 111 -9.07 -0.11 -0.42
C SER A 111 -9.57 0.76 -1.57
N GLY A 112 -9.71 2.07 -1.34
CA GLY A 112 -10.20 3.02 -2.32
C GLY A 112 -11.69 2.85 -2.64
N GLN A 113 -12.14 3.53 -3.69
CA GLN A 113 -13.56 3.62 -4.06
C GLN A 113 -14.08 2.45 -4.91
N LEU A 114 -13.16 1.69 -5.53
CA LEU A 114 -13.49 0.63 -6.50
C LEU A 114 -13.44 -0.78 -5.88
N ALA A 115 -13.37 -0.83 -4.55
CA ALA A 115 -13.28 -2.04 -3.76
C ALA A 115 -14.31 -2.01 -2.64
N TYR A 116 -14.81 -3.17 -2.26
CA TYR A 116 -15.64 -3.37 -1.10
C TYR A 116 -14.86 -4.18 -0.05
N PRO A 117 -14.86 -3.75 1.22
CA PRO A 117 -15.46 -2.53 1.76
C PRO A 117 -14.73 -1.25 1.31
N ILE A 118 -15.48 -0.17 1.11
CA ILE A 118 -14.98 1.09 0.52
C ILE A 118 -14.13 1.87 1.52
N ASN A 119 -13.01 2.43 1.05
CA ASN A 119 -12.12 3.32 1.81
C ASN A 119 -11.67 2.79 3.18
N ARG A 120 -11.44 1.47 3.29
CA ARG A 120 -10.93 0.84 4.51
C ARG A 120 -9.41 0.71 4.49
N PRO A 121 -8.71 0.90 5.62
CA PRO A 121 -7.27 0.72 5.68
C PRO A 121 -6.85 -0.71 5.27
N LEU A 122 -5.78 -0.81 4.49
CA LEU A 122 -5.18 -2.08 4.04
C LEU A 122 -3.78 -2.32 4.59
N ALA A 123 -3.07 -1.22 4.86
CA ALA A 123 -1.75 -1.24 5.47
C ALA A 123 -1.65 -0.11 6.50
N ALA A 124 -0.98 -0.41 7.61
CA ALA A 124 -0.75 0.52 8.70
C ALA A 124 0.72 0.49 9.11
N ILE A 125 1.21 1.62 9.61
CA ILE A 125 2.56 1.73 10.16
C ILE A 125 2.48 2.17 11.61
N HIS A 126 3.46 1.75 12.39
CA HIS A 126 3.69 2.25 13.73
C HIS A 126 5.19 2.53 13.90
N VAL A 127 5.50 3.67 14.51
CA VAL A 127 6.86 4.07 14.86
C VAL A 127 6.96 4.08 16.38
N GLY A 128 7.89 3.31 16.91
CA GLY A 128 8.09 3.19 18.35
C GLY A 128 8.48 4.53 18.99
N GLN A 129 8.21 4.65 20.30
CA GLN A 129 8.53 5.85 21.06
C GLN A 129 10.03 6.17 20.91
N ARG A 130 10.35 7.44 20.56
CA ARG A 130 11.70 7.94 20.21
C ARG A 130 12.21 7.60 18.80
N GLY A 131 11.37 7.09 17.90
CA GLY A 131 11.76 6.78 16.52
C GLY A 131 12.59 5.50 16.39
N ILE A 132 12.62 4.69 17.47
CA ILE A 132 13.36 3.44 17.55
C ILE A 132 12.34 2.31 17.47
N GLY A 133 12.50 1.42 16.48
CA GLY A 133 11.52 0.39 16.17
C GLY A 133 10.47 0.87 15.17
N LYS A 134 10.26 0.07 14.13
CA LYS A 134 9.34 0.33 13.03
C LYS A 134 8.51 -0.93 12.80
N LEU A 135 7.20 -0.78 12.75
CA LEU A 135 6.26 -1.86 12.46
C LEU A 135 5.45 -1.47 11.23
N ILE A 136 5.33 -2.40 10.29
CA ILE A 136 4.36 -2.32 9.20
C ILE A 136 3.46 -3.54 9.31
N VAL A 137 2.15 -3.30 9.21
CA VAL A 137 1.14 -4.34 9.12
C VAL A 137 0.44 -4.21 7.78
N MET A 138 0.26 -5.34 7.08
CA MET A 138 -0.53 -5.41 5.86
C MET A 138 -1.52 -6.57 5.96
N GLY A 139 -2.74 -6.36 5.46
CA GLY A 139 -3.78 -7.38 5.48
C GLY A 139 -3.70 -8.42 4.35
N SER A 140 -2.67 -8.37 3.49
CA SER A 140 -2.42 -9.37 2.45
C SER A 140 -0.94 -9.68 2.32
N VAL A 141 -0.62 -10.97 2.36
CA VAL A 141 0.71 -11.52 2.10
C VAL A 141 0.95 -11.72 0.60
N HIS A 142 -0.11 -12.04 -0.15
CA HIS A 142 -0.07 -12.29 -1.58
C HIS A 142 0.36 -11.06 -2.40
N VAL A 143 0.29 -9.86 -1.82
CA VAL A 143 0.84 -8.64 -2.42
C VAL A 143 2.32 -8.84 -2.79
N PHE A 144 3.08 -9.62 -2.01
CA PHE A 144 4.51 -9.87 -2.23
C PHE A 144 4.82 -11.16 -2.99
N ASP A 145 3.81 -11.91 -3.46
CA ASP A 145 4.07 -13.09 -4.28
C ASP A 145 4.64 -12.68 -5.65
N ASP A 146 5.50 -13.51 -6.24
CA ASP A 146 6.09 -13.29 -7.57
C ASP A 146 5.04 -13.06 -8.67
N GLN A 147 3.84 -13.59 -8.47
CA GLN A 147 2.72 -13.38 -9.39
C GLN A 147 2.26 -11.93 -9.40
N TRP A 148 2.40 -11.17 -8.32
CA TRP A 148 1.88 -9.80 -8.17
C TRP A 148 2.99 -8.76 -8.12
N LEU A 149 4.19 -9.18 -7.70
CA LEU A 149 5.41 -8.41 -7.75
C LEU A 149 5.69 -7.95 -9.20
N GLY A 150 5.69 -6.64 -9.43
CA GLY A 150 6.01 -6.04 -10.74
C GLY A 150 4.92 -6.10 -11.81
N LYS A 151 3.72 -6.65 -11.54
CA LYS A 151 2.61 -6.69 -12.51
C LYS A 151 2.03 -5.32 -12.85
N GLU A 152 2.09 -4.37 -11.92
CA GLU A 152 1.65 -2.99 -12.14
C GLU A 152 2.88 -2.10 -12.33
N GLU A 153 2.98 -1.42 -13.48
CA GLU A 153 4.14 -0.57 -13.83
C GLU A 153 4.37 0.58 -12.82
N LYS A 154 3.33 0.97 -12.07
CA LYS A 154 3.38 1.99 -11.02
C LYS A 154 3.74 1.42 -9.63
N ALA A 155 3.87 0.10 -9.46
CA ALA A 155 4.02 -0.60 -8.17
C ALA A 155 5.43 -0.58 -7.57
N LYS A 156 6.02 0.61 -7.42
CA LYS A 156 7.20 0.83 -6.55
C LYS A 156 6.85 0.99 -5.06
N GLY A 157 5.57 0.80 -4.70
CA GLY A 157 5.12 0.89 -3.30
C GLY A 157 5.74 -0.17 -2.40
N GLN A 158 6.05 -1.35 -2.93
CA GLN A 158 6.63 -2.44 -2.14
C GLN A 158 8.08 -2.15 -1.74
N ASP A 159 8.90 -1.66 -2.68
CA ASP A 159 10.26 -1.21 -2.41
C ASP A 159 10.31 -0.10 -1.35
N LEU A 160 9.29 0.76 -1.30
CA LEU A 160 9.18 1.80 -0.28
C LEU A 160 9.03 1.20 1.12
N PHE A 161 8.23 0.15 1.28
CA PHE A 161 8.06 -0.50 2.58
C PHE A 161 9.38 -1.10 3.09
N PHE A 162 10.10 -1.81 2.24
CA PHE A 162 11.40 -2.37 2.62
C PHE A 162 12.43 -1.29 2.91
N ARG A 163 12.51 -0.24 2.07
CA ARG A 163 13.38 0.91 2.33
C ARG A 163 13.03 1.56 3.66
N TRP A 164 11.76 1.76 3.96
CA TRP A 164 11.34 2.37 5.21
C TRP A 164 11.71 1.51 6.43
N LEU A 165 11.62 0.18 6.34
CA LEU A 165 11.99 -0.73 7.42
C LEU A 165 13.51 -0.78 7.67
N ILE A 166 14.34 -0.54 6.65
CA ILE A 166 15.80 -0.56 6.81
C ILE A 166 16.27 0.62 7.68
N PRO A 167 17.06 0.38 8.74
CA PRO A 167 17.66 1.45 9.52
C PRO A 167 18.64 2.25 8.66
N GLY A 168 18.42 3.57 8.55
CA GLY A 168 19.24 4.48 7.75
C GLY A 168 18.59 5.02 6.47
N ALA A 169 17.40 4.55 6.10
CA ALA A 169 16.67 5.14 4.97
C ALA A 169 15.94 6.44 5.37
N GLU A 170 16.20 7.52 4.65
CA GLU A 170 15.56 8.84 4.78
C GLU A 170 14.12 8.88 4.23
N VAL A 171 13.28 7.90 4.57
CA VAL A 171 11.85 7.98 4.29
C VAL A 171 11.14 8.37 5.58
N LYS A 172 10.88 9.66 5.74
CA LYS A 172 9.98 10.15 6.79
C LYS A 172 8.56 9.98 6.26
N LEU A 173 7.78 9.15 6.94
CA LEU A 173 6.34 9.07 6.73
C LEU A 173 5.69 9.96 7.77
N ASP A 174 4.72 10.76 7.37
CA ASP A 174 3.96 11.57 8.32
C ASP A 174 3.26 10.63 9.32
N PRO A 175 3.54 10.78 10.63
CA PRO A 175 2.83 10.08 11.68
C PRO A 175 1.43 10.68 11.93
#